data_AF-A0A268AFD6-F1
#
_entry.id   AF-A0A268AFD6-F1
#
_cell.length_a   1.000
_cell.length_b   1.000
_cell.length_c   1.000
_cell.angle_alpha   90.00
_cell.angle_beta   90.00
_cell.angle_gamma   90.00
#
_symmetry.space_group_name_H-M   'P 1'
#
loop_
_entity.id
_entity.type
_entity.pdbx_description
1 polymer ?
#
loop_
_entity_poly.entity_id
_entity_poly.type
_entity_poly.pdbx_seq_one_letter_code
_entity_poly.pdbx_strand_id
1 'polypeptide(L)'
;MKLPNMFKNGSVGNLLGIALVALLVVIATIIVLSIPTLGFFGLFTFLDKTGIIRIDLLDGAFKNFFYFGSVVICMYTIGVVVDLLFMLVSTILSIPFTLKVLVMSFFFQTIVATIIALGIIPTLFNRVHISGLGMLIIFAVLELISIVFSDDFKKLEQT
;
A
#
# COMPACT_ATOMS: atom_id res chain seq x y z
N MET A 1 11.30 52.62 18.97
CA MET A 1 10.37 51.86 18.11
C MET A 1 9.29 51.27 19.00
N LYS A 2 8.05 51.80 18.95
CA LYS A 2 6.92 51.22 19.69
C LYS A 2 6.40 50.02 18.90
N LEU A 3 6.40 48.82 19.49
CA LEU A 3 5.69 47.68 18.91
C LEU A 3 4.19 48.04 18.79
N PRO A 4 3.53 47.71 17.67
CA PRO A 4 2.11 47.96 17.50
C PRO A 4 1.30 47.15 18.53
N ASN A 5 0.47 47.87 19.30
CA ASN A 5 -0.49 47.37 20.29
C ASN A 5 -1.64 46.58 19.65
N MET A 6 -1.37 45.52 18.88
CA MET A 6 -2.40 44.70 18.26
C MET A 6 -3.20 43.82 19.24
N PHE A 7 -2.83 43.77 20.52
CA PHE A 7 -3.51 42.94 21.53
C PHE A 7 -4.36 43.71 22.54
N LYS A 8 -4.52 45.03 22.39
CA LYS A 8 -5.10 45.86 23.47
C LYS A 8 -6.64 45.84 23.56
N ASN A 9 -7.34 45.15 22.65
CA ASN A 9 -8.81 44.98 22.70
C ASN A 9 -9.24 43.53 22.40
N GLY A 10 -8.71 42.57 23.16
CA GLY A 10 -9.24 41.20 23.15
C GLY A 10 -10.58 41.13 23.88
N SER A 11 -11.68 41.51 23.21
CA SER A 11 -13.03 41.18 23.69
C SER A 11 -13.07 39.69 24.01
N VAL A 12 -13.58 39.31 25.19
CA VAL A 12 -13.77 37.91 25.61
C VAL A 12 -14.46 37.09 24.50
N GLY A 13 -15.32 37.72 23.70
CA GLY A 13 -15.96 37.13 22.52
C GLY A 13 -15.00 36.72 21.40
N ASN A 14 -13.94 37.49 21.12
CA ASN A 14 -12.93 37.11 20.12
C ASN A 14 -12.08 35.93 20.60
N LEU A 15 -11.76 35.88 21.89
CA LEU A 15 -10.98 34.79 22.48
C LEU A 15 -11.79 33.48 22.51
N LEU A 16 -13.08 33.57 22.83
CA LEU A 16 -14.03 32.47 22.71
C LEU A 16 -14.20 32.00 21.26
N GLY A 17 -14.29 32.93 20.30
CA GLY A 17 -14.38 32.61 18.87
C GLY A 17 -13.17 31.83 18.35
N ILE A 18 -11.96 32.27 18.70
CA ILE A 18 -10.72 31.58 18.33
C ILE A 18 -10.65 30.19 18.98
N ALA A 19 -11.00 30.08 20.26
CA ALA A 19 -11.02 28.80 20.98
C ALA A 19 -12.02 27.81 20.35
N LEU A 20 -13.19 28.29 19.95
CA LEU A 20 -14.23 27.47 19.34
C LEU A 20 -13.80 26.97 17.95
N VAL A 21 -13.21 27.85 17.12
CA VAL A 21 -12.66 27.45 15.82
C VAL A 21 -11.50 26.46 15.98
N ALA A 22 -10.59 26.69 16.94
CA ALA A 22 -9.49 25.77 17.22
C ALA A 22 -10.00 24.37 17.64
N LEU A 23 -11.02 24.31 18.50
CA LEU A 23 -11.67 23.06 18.90
C LEU A 23 -12.28 22.34 17.69
N LEU A 24 -12.96 23.08 16.81
CA LEU A 24 -13.60 22.54 15.61
C LEU A 24 -12.57 21.95 14.64
N VAL A 25 -11.42 22.60 14.47
CA VAL A 25 -10.30 22.10 13.66
C VAL A 25 -9.72 20.82 14.26
N VAL A 26 -9.56 20.75 15.59
CA VAL A 26 -9.08 19.54 16.26
C VAL A 26 -10.07 18.39 16.07
N ILE A 27 -11.37 18.62 16.25
CA ILE A 27 -12.41 17.60 16.04
C ILE A 27 -12.42 17.14 14.58
N ALA A 28 -12.40 18.06 13.62
CA ALA A 28 -12.35 17.73 12.20
C ALA A 28 -11.11 16.90 11.86
N THR A 29 -9.94 17.26 12.43
CA THR A 29 -8.70 16.49 12.25
C THR A 29 -8.83 15.09 12.83
N ILE A 30 -9.40 14.94 14.03
CA ILE A 30 -9.64 13.63 14.64
C ILE A 30 -10.58 12.80 13.75
N ILE A 31 -11.65 13.37 13.20
CA ILE A 31 -12.59 12.65 12.31
C ILE A 31 -11.86 12.21 11.04
N VAL A 32 -11.13 13.11 10.39
CA VAL A 32 -10.39 12.81 9.15
C VAL A 32 -9.33 11.74 9.37
N LEU A 33 -8.65 11.74 10.52
CA LEU A 33 -7.66 10.72 10.88
C LEU A 33 -8.31 9.40 11.31
N SER A 34 -9.47 9.45 11.98
CA SER A 34 -10.14 8.25 12.49
C SER A 34 -10.77 7.41 11.38
N ILE A 35 -11.28 8.02 10.31
CA ILE A 35 -11.83 7.31 9.13
C ILE A 35 -10.84 6.28 8.54
N PRO A 36 -9.59 6.65 8.16
CA PRO A 36 -8.63 5.68 7.62
C PRO A 36 -8.18 4.67 8.66
N THR A 37 -8.00 5.04 9.94
CA THR A 37 -7.68 4.05 10.98
C THR A 37 -8.80 3.04 11.19
N LEU A 38 -10.05 3.48 11.33
CA LEU A 38 -11.20 2.59 11.51
C LEU A 38 -11.43 1.73 10.27
N GLY A 39 -11.26 2.31 9.08
CA GLY A 39 -11.25 1.57 7.82
C GLY A 39 -10.18 0.49 7.81
N PHE A 40 -8.94 0.82 8.18
CA PHE A 40 -7.82 -0.12 8.23
C PHE A 40 -8.04 -1.23 9.27
N PHE A 41 -8.52 -0.89 10.47
CA PHE A 41 -8.89 -1.88 11.51
C PHE A 41 -10.04 -2.78 11.07
N GLY A 42 -11.05 -2.22 10.39
CA GLY A 42 -12.17 -2.98 9.84
C GLY A 42 -11.72 -3.96 8.76
N LEU A 43 -10.86 -3.50 7.85
CA LEU A 43 -10.28 -4.30 6.77
C LEU A 43 -9.38 -5.40 7.34
N PHE A 44 -8.56 -5.09 8.34
CA PHE A 44 -7.76 -6.06 9.09
C PHE A 44 -8.62 -7.16 9.72
N THR A 45 -9.69 -6.78 10.42
CA THR A 45 -10.60 -7.72 11.06
C THR A 45 -11.35 -8.59 10.04
N PHE A 46 -11.71 -8.02 8.89
CA PHE A 46 -12.34 -8.76 7.80
C PHE A 46 -11.38 -9.76 7.15
N LEU A 47 -10.13 -9.36 6.87
CA LEU A 47 -9.10 -10.23 6.31
C LEU A 47 -8.71 -11.37 7.25
N ASP A 48 -8.70 -11.11 8.55
CA ASP A 48 -8.44 -12.13 9.57
C ASP A 48 -9.61 -13.13 9.66
N LYS A 49 -10.86 -12.65 9.69
CA LYS A 49 -12.06 -13.51 9.70
C LYS A 49 -12.21 -14.37 8.44
N THR A 50 -11.78 -13.85 7.30
CA THR A 50 -11.81 -14.59 6.02
C THR A 50 -10.62 -15.53 5.87
N GLY A 51 -9.66 -15.52 6.81
CA GLY A 51 -8.44 -16.34 6.76
C GLY A 51 -7.50 -15.95 5.62
N ILE A 52 -7.66 -14.76 5.06
CA ILE A 52 -6.86 -14.28 3.92
C ILE A 52 -5.50 -13.78 4.43
N ILE A 53 -5.50 -12.97 5.49
CA ILE A 53 -4.29 -12.46 6.13
C ILE A 53 -4.49 -12.51 7.65
N ARG A 54 -3.57 -13.16 8.34
CA ARG A 54 -3.45 -13.12 9.79
C ARG A 54 -2.08 -12.60 10.17
N ILE A 55 -2.08 -11.65 11.09
CA ILE A 55 -0.86 -10.97 11.56
C ILE A 55 -0.78 -11.06 13.06
N ASP A 56 0.29 -11.68 13.57
CA ASP A 56 0.57 -11.73 14.99
C ASP A 56 1.52 -10.57 15.37
N LEU A 57 0.94 -9.53 15.98
CA LEU A 57 1.66 -8.32 16.40
C LEU A 57 2.73 -8.62 17.46
N LEU A 58 3.84 -7.89 17.39
CA LEU A 58 4.91 -7.85 18.40
C LEU A 58 4.61 -6.80 19.47
N ASP A 59 5.22 -6.99 20.64
CA ASP A 59 5.23 -6.01 21.73
C ASP A 59 6.09 -4.79 21.34
N GLY A 60 5.43 -3.80 20.75
CA GLY A 60 5.99 -2.50 20.40
C GLY A 60 5.66 -2.07 18.97
N ALA A 61 5.04 -0.89 18.83
CA ALA A 61 4.65 -0.32 17.54
C ALA A 61 5.84 -0.16 16.57
N PHE A 62 7.01 0.23 17.08
CA PHE A 62 8.20 0.38 16.25
C PHE A 62 8.68 -0.97 15.68
N LYS A 63 8.72 -2.02 16.51
CA LYS A 63 9.09 -3.37 16.06
C LYS A 63 8.12 -3.91 15.01
N ASN A 64 6.83 -3.67 15.20
CA ASN A 64 5.81 -3.98 14.21
C ASN A 64 6.06 -3.26 12.88
N PHE A 65 6.32 -1.96 12.94
CA PHE A 65 6.59 -1.18 11.73
C PHE A 65 7.78 -1.71 10.93
N PHE A 66 8.91 -2.00 11.56
CA PHE A 66 10.07 -2.57 10.86
C PHE A 66 9.80 -3.98 10.32
N TYR A 67 9.15 -4.82 11.13
CA TYR A 67 8.85 -6.20 10.72
C TYR A 67 7.89 -6.24 9.53
N PHE A 68 6.73 -5.57 9.62
CA PHE A 68 5.78 -5.54 8.50
C PHE A 68 6.30 -4.74 7.31
N GLY A 69 7.07 -3.68 7.54
CA GLY A 69 7.78 -2.96 6.48
C GLY A 69 8.72 -3.89 5.70
N SER A 70 9.48 -4.72 6.39
CA SER A 70 10.38 -5.70 5.75
C SER A 70 9.62 -6.78 4.95
N VAL A 71 8.44 -7.20 5.43
CA VAL A 71 7.55 -8.12 4.69
C VAL A 71 7.10 -7.49 3.38
N VAL A 72 6.62 -6.24 3.42
CA VAL A 72 6.18 -5.50 2.22
C VAL A 72 7.33 -5.31 1.24
N ILE A 73 8.52 -4.92 1.72
CA ILE A 73 9.71 -4.79 0.88
C ILE A 73 10.08 -6.13 0.24
N CYS A 74 10.01 -7.23 0.99
CA CYS A 74 10.29 -8.56 0.46
C CYS A 74 9.31 -8.95 -0.65
N MET A 75 8.00 -8.72 -0.46
CA MET A 75 6.99 -8.99 -1.49
C MET A 75 7.22 -8.16 -2.75
N TYR A 76 7.50 -6.87 -2.58
CA TYR A 76 7.81 -5.98 -3.69
C TYR A 76 9.06 -6.46 -4.45
N THR A 77 10.11 -6.86 -3.73
CA THR A 77 11.35 -7.39 -4.33
C THR A 77 11.07 -8.64 -5.15
N ILE A 78 10.22 -9.54 -4.67
CA ILE A 78 9.83 -10.74 -5.43
C ILE A 78 9.13 -10.36 -6.72
N GLY A 79 8.18 -9.41 -6.68
CA GLY A 79 7.49 -8.92 -7.88
C GLY A 79 8.46 -8.36 -8.91
N VAL A 80 9.36 -7.45 -8.49
CA VAL A 80 10.38 -6.86 -9.37
C VAL A 80 11.30 -7.92 -9.98
N VAL A 81 11.72 -8.93 -9.21
CA VAL A 81 12.56 -10.02 -9.74
C VAL A 81 11.82 -10.81 -10.82
N VAL A 82 10.54 -11.11 -10.60
CA VAL A 82 9.71 -11.81 -11.60
C VAL A 82 9.54 -10.96 -12.87
N ASP A 83 9.31 -9.66 -12.72
CA ASP A 83 9.24 -8.71 -13.83
C ASP A 83 10.53 -8.68 -14.66
N LEU A 84 11.69 -8.61 -13.98
CA LEU A 84 12.99 -8.61 -14.65
C LEU A 84 13.23 -9.92 -15.40
N LEU A 85 12.87 -11.06 -14.80
CA LEU A 85 12.95 -12.37 -15.47
C LEU A 85 12.04 -12.40 -16.71
N PHE A 86 10.83 -11.86 -16.61
CA PHE A 86 9.89 -11.81 -17.72
C PHE A 86 10.39 -10.92 -18.86
N MET A 87 10.93 -9.73 -18.54
CA MET A 87 11.53 -8.82 -19.50
C MET A 87 12.74 -9.45 -20.21
N LEU A 88 13.56 -10.21 -19.48
CA LEU A 88 14.68 -10.95 -20.07
C LEU A 88 14.21 -12.03 -21.04
N VAL A 89 13.18 -12.81 -20.67
CA VAL A 89 12.60 -13.85 -21.52
C VAL A 89 11.98 -13.25 -22.78
N SER A 90 11.20 -12.17 -22.65
CA SER A 90 10.54 -11.53 -23.79
C SER A 90 11.53 -10.93 -24.78
N THR A 91 12.64 -10.38 -24.28
CA THR A 91 13.74 -9.85 -25.09
C THR A 91 14.46 -10.96 -25.85
N ILE A 92 14.82 -12.06 -25.18
CA ILE A 92 15.52 -13.20 -25.80
C ILE A 92 14.66 -13.86 -26.89
N LEU A 93 13.36 -14.02 -26.61
CA LEU A 93 12.42 -14.66 -27.54
C LEU A 93 11.87 -13.69 -28.60
N SER A 94 12.26 -12.41 -28.56
CA SER A 94 11.78 -11.36 -29.49
C SER A 94 10.26 -11.34 -29.61
N ILE A 95 9.55 -11.51 -28.48
CA ILE A 95 8.09 -11.59 -28.47
C ILE A 95 7.52 -10.22 -28.82
N PRO A 96 6.67 -10.09 -29.86
CA PRO A 96 6.08 -8.81 -30.21
C PRO A 96 5.16 -8.32 -29.10
N PHE A 97 5.33 -7.05 -28.73
CA PHE A 97 4.51 -6.43 -27.71
C PHE A 97 3.09 -6.20 -28.26
N THR A 98 2.14 -6.98 -27.75
CA THR A 98 0.72 -6.89 -28.12
C THR A 98 -0.14 -6.94 -26.87
N LEU A 99 -1.36 -6.40 -26.93
CA LEU A 99 -2.32 -6.43 -25.80
C LEU A 99 -2.53 -7.86 -25.27
N LYS A 100 -2.61 -8.85 -26.16
CA LYS A 100 -2.78 -10.27 -25.78
C LYS A 100 -1.59 -10.78 -24.99
N VAL A 101 -0.37 -10.44 -25.41
CA VAL A 101 0.86 -10.81 -24.70
C VAL A 101 0.85 -10.13 -23.33
N LEU A 102 0.56 -8.83 -23.24
CA LEU A 102 0.51 -8.10 -21.97
C LEU A 102 -0.45 -8.73 -20.95
N VAL A 103 -1.66 -9.10 -21.38
CA VAL A 103 -2.62 -9.78 -20.51
C VAL A 103 -2.13 -11.17 -20.10
N MET A 104 -1.54 -11.94 -21.00
CA MET A 104 -0.97 -13.25 -20.64
C MET A 104 0.21 -13.12 -19.67
N SER A 105 1.09 -12.14 -19.89
CA SER A 105 2.21 -11.82 -19.01
C SER A 105 1.72 -11.49 -17.61
N PHE A 106 0.69 -10.65 -17.48
CA PHE A 106 0.08 -10.32 -16.21
C PHE A 106 -0.31 -11.56 -15.40
N PHE A 107 -1.08 -12.48 -16.00
CA PHE A 107 -1.49 -13.70 -15.31
C PHE A 107 -0.30 -14.59 -14.96
N PHE A 108 0.65 -14.73 -15.89
CA PHE A 108 1.82 -15.57 -15.69
C PHE A 108 2.73 -15.03 -14.59
N GLN A 109 3.08 -13.74 -14.63
CA GLN A 109 3.87 -13.04 -13.61
C GLN A 109 3.20 -13.13 -12.25
N THR A 110 1.90 -12.85 -12.18
CA THR A 110 1.13 -12.95 -10.93
C THR A 110 1.21 -14.35 -10.32
N ILE A 111 1.01 -15.40 -11.13
CA ILE A 111 1.04 -16.79 -10.66
C ILE A 111 2.46 -17.18 -10.22
N VAL A 112 3.47 -16.86 -11.02
CA VAL A 112 4.87 -17.17 -10.71
C VAL A 112 5.32 -16.47 -9.44
N ALA A 113 5.05 -15.16 -9.31
CA ALA A 113 5.34 -14.39 -8.11
C ALA A 113 4.64 -14.97 -6.88
N THR A 114 3.37 -15.37 -7.02
CA THR A 114 2.61 -16.03 -5.95
C THR A 114 3.26 -17.34 -5.50
N ILE A 115 3.66 -18.20 -6.44
CA ILE A 115 4.30 -19.49 -6.12
C ILE A 115 5.63 -19.26 -5.40
N ILE A 116 6.47 -18.35 -5.90
CA ILE A 116 7.76 -18.02 -5.28
C ILE A 116 7.54 -17.48 -3.86
N ALA A 117 6.60 -16.56 -3.71
CA ALA A 117 6.38 -15.91 -2.42
C ALA A 117 5.71 -16.83 -1.39
N LEU A 118 4.90 -17.80 -1.82
CA LEU A 118 4.38 -18.85 -0.92
C LEU A 118 5.50 -19.75 -0.35
N GLY A 119 6.63 -19.88 -1.04
CA GLY A 119 7.81 -20.57 -0.51
C GLY A 119 8.65 -19.69 0.43
N ILE A 120 8.78 -18.40 0.11
CA ILE A 120 9.71 -17.47 0.79
C ILE A 120 9.08 -16.79 2.00
N ILE A 121 7.85 -16.27 1.88
CA ILE A 121 7.26 -15.43 2.93
C ILE A 121 6.98 -16.22 4.21
N PRO A 122 6.38 -17.43 4.18
CA PRO A 122 6.16 -18.20 5.39
C PRO A 122 7.46 -18.68 6.07
N THR A 123 8.56 -18.80 5.31
CA THR A 123 9.85 -19.25 5.85
C THR A 123 10.67 -18.12 6.47
N LEU A 124 10.58 -16.91 5.90
CA LEU A 124 11.25 -15.73 6.43
C LEU A 124 10.44 -14.99 7.50
N PHE A 125 9.10 -15.06 7.42
CA PHE A 125 8.20 -14.24 8.23
C PHE A 125 7.14 -15.07 8.96
N ASN A 126 7.53 -15.77 10.02
CA ASN A 126 6.65 -16.66 10.80
C ASN A 126 5.45 -15.99 11.48
N ARG A 127 5.40 -14.65 11.57
CA ARG A 127 4.30 -13.89 12.19
C ARG A 127 3.28 -13.34 11.20
N VAL A 128 3.51 -13.50 9.90
CA VAL A 128 2.59 -13.08 8.85
C VAL A 128 2.13 -14.32 8.12
N HIS A 129 0.86 -14.63 8.28
CA HIS A 129 0.21 -15.73 7.59
C HIS A 129 -0.68 -15.14 6.50
N ILE A 130 -0.29 -15.34 5.25
CA ILE A 130 -1.08 -14.94 4.09
C ILE A 130 -1.48 -16.21 3.36
N SER A 131 -2.77 -16.38 3.10
CA SER A 131 -3.26 -17.51 2.33
C SER A 131 -2.81 -17.40 0.87
N GLY A 132 -2.76 -18.51 0.14
CA GLY A 132 -2.41 -18.47 -1.29
C GLY A 132 -3.32 -17.56 -2.11
N LEU A 133 -4.60 -17.49 -1.75
CA LEU A 133 -5.56 -16.57 -2.37
C LEU A 133 -5.22 -15.11 -2.03
N GLY A 134 -4.90 -14.81 -0.77
CA GLY A 134 -4.44 -13.48 -0.36
C GLY A 134 -3.17 -13.05 -1.09
N MET A 135 -2.23 -13.97 -1.25
CA MET A 135 -0.97 -13.72 -1.95
C MET A 135 -1.21 -13.43 -3.43
N LEU A 136 -2.11 -14.19 -4.06
CA LEU A 136 -2.52 -13.97 -5.44
C LEU A 136 -3.17 -12.60 -5.64
N ILE A 137 -4.04 -12.18 -4.72
CA ILE A 137 -4.64 -10.84 -4.77
C ILE A 137 -3.56 -9.75 -4.64
N ILE A 138 -2.64 -9.89 -3.69
CA ILE A 138 -1.57 -8.91 -3.48
C ILE A 138 -0.72 -8.74 -4.74
N PHE A 139 -0.26 -9.85 -5.34
CA PHE A 139 0.53 -9.76 -6.56
C PHE A 139 -0.28 -9.29 -7.76
N ALA A 140 -1.54 -9.69 -7.90
CA ALA A 140 -2.40 -9.17 -8.97
C ALA A 140 -2.53 -7.64 -8.90
N VAL A 141 -2.65 -7.07 -7.69
CA VAL A 141 -2.71 -5.61 -7.51
C VAL A 141 -1.36 -4.97 -7.80
N LEU A 142 -0.25 -5.55 -7.33
CA LEU A 142 1.10 -5.04 -7.59
C LEU A 142 1.42 -5.03 -9.09
N GLU A 143 1.13 -6.11 -9.79
CA GLU A 143 1.32 -6.24 -11.24
C GLU A 143 0.43 -5.27 -12.02
N LEU A 144 -0.82 -5.08 -11.59
CA LEU A 144 -1.73 -4.14 -12.24
C LEU A 144 -1.21 -2.69 -12.09
N ILE A 145 -0.68 -2.35 -10.92
CA ILE A 145 0.01 -1.07 -10.69
C ILE A 145 1.22 -0.96 -11.63
N SER A 146 2.12 -1.96 -11.66
CA SER A 146 3.28 -1.98 -12.56
C SER A 146 2.90 -1.75 -14.03
N ILE A 147 1.85 -2.42 -14.51
CA ILE A 147 1.37 -2.29 -15.89
C ILE A 147 0.82 -0.89 -16.17
N VAL A 148 -0.02 -0.35 -15.29
CA VAL A 148 -0.65 0.98 -15.48
C VAL A 148 0.41 2.09 -15.51
N PHE A 149 1.48 1.95 -14.73
CA PHE A 149 2.57 2.93 -14.70
C PHE A 149 3.66 2.68 -15.76
N SER A 150 3.64 1.54 -16.45
CA SER A 150 4.60 1.22 -17.51
C SER A 150 4.41 2.11 -18.74
N ASP A 151 5.53 2.54 -19.33
CA ASP A 151 5.53 3.33 -20.56
C ASP A 151 5.03 2.53 -21.78
N ASP A 152 5.05 1.21 -21.70
CA ASP A 152 4.55 0.37 -22.80
C ASP A 152 3.01 0.32 -22.84
N PHE A 153 2.33 0.52 -21.70
CA PHE A 153 0.88 0.76 -21.69
C PHE A 153 0.52 2.08 -22.35
N LYS A 154 1.31 3.14 -22.10
CA LYS A 154 1.10 4.47 -22.71
C LYS A 154 1.28 4.46 -24.23
N LYS A 155 2.20 3.64 -24.76
CA LYS A 155 2.38 3.49 -26.21
C LYS A 155 1.20 2.81 -26.90
N LEU A 156 0.56 1.84 -26.22
CA LEU A 156 -0.64 1.17 -26.73
C LEU A 156 -1.86 2.09 -26.77
N GLU A 157 -1.96 3.08 -25.88
CA GLU A 157 -3.05 4.06 -25.87
C GLU A 157 -2.91 5.12 -26.99
N GLN A 158 -1.70 5.30 -27.53
CA GLN A 158 -1.40 6.26 -28.60
C GLN A 158 -1.49 5.66 -30.02
N THR A 159 -1.78 4.37 -30.15
CA THR A 159 -1.90 3.65 -31.44
C THR A 159 -3.36 3.35 -31.75
#